data_AF-A0A151S1R7-F1
#
_entry.id   AF-A0A151S1R7-F1
#
_cell.length_a   1.000
_cell.length_b   1.000
_cell.length_c   1.000
_cell.angle_alpha   90.00
_cell.angle_beta   90.00
_cell.angle_gamma   90.00
#
_symmetry.space_group_name_H-M   'P 1'
#
loop_
_entity.id
_entity.type
_entity.pdbx_description
1 polymer ?
#
loop_
_entity_poly.entity_id
_entity_poly.type
_entity_poly.pdbx_seq_one_letter_code
_entity_poly.pdbx_strand_id
1 'polypeptide(L)' 'MKLAWRANFRNILCVSDSLLAVNLVLGPLDVLHKYAPIIAHIKELLQQSWSVCVCHSMSAHDCVNAFHYQN' A
#
# COMPACT_ATOMS: atom_id res chain seq x y z
N MET A 1 -6.13 5.67 -1.57
CA MET A 1 -5.13 5.99 -2.60
C MET A 1 -5.58 7.03 -3.62
N LYS A 2 -6.64 6.81 -4.42
CA LYS A 2 -7.11 7.81 -5.41
C LYS A 2 -7.33 9.22 -4.84
N LEU A 3 -7.90 9.32 -3.63
CA LEU A 3 -8.11 10.59 -2.95
C LEU A 3 -6.79 11.32 -2.65
N ALA A 4 -5.78 10.58 -2.21
CA ALA A 4 -4.49 11.15 -1.82
C ALA A 4 -3.65 11.57 -3.04
N TRP A 5 -3.73 10.79 -4.14
CA TRP A 5 -3.18 11.20 -5.43
C TRP A 5 -3.81 12.51 -5.94
N ARG A 6 -5.15 12.61 -5.87
CA ARG A 6 -5.88 13.85 -6.25
C ARG A 6 -5.55 15.03 -5.33
N ALA A 7 -5.22 14.76 -4.07
CA ALA A 7 -4.75 15.77 -3.12
C ALA A 7 -3.25 16.10 -3.27
N ASN A 8 -2.57 15.55 -4.29
CA ASN A 8 -1.17 15.80 -4.61
C ASN A 8 -0.19 15.38 -3.50
N PHE A 9 -0.58 14.41 -2.66
CA PHE A 9 0.35 13.80 -1.72
C PHE A 9 1.34 12.93 -2.48
N ARG A 10 2.64 13.17 -2.25
CA ARG A 10 3.72 12.43 -2.88
C ARG A 10 4.29 11.31 -2.03
N ASN A 11 4.02 11.33 -0.72
CA ASN A 11 4.54 10.39 0.26
C ASN A 11 3.36 9.79 1.02
N ILE A 12 3.14 8.48 0.84
CA ILE A 12 1.99 7.78 1.41
C ILE A 12 2.49 6.59 2.20
N LEU A 13 2.08 6.52 3.46
CA LEU A 13 2.19 5.31 4.26
C LEU A 13 0.82 4.62 4.31
N CYS A 14 0.76 3.38 3.85
CA CYS A 14 -0.41 2.54 3.94
C CYS A 14 -0.15 1.42 4.95
N VAL A 15 -0.91 1.43 6.04
CA VAL A 15 -0.83 0.41 7.09
C VAL A 15 -2.07 -0.47 6.99
N SER A 16 -1.86 -1.79 6.99
CA SER A 16 -2.94 -2.75 7.11
C SER A 16 -2.64 -3.74 8.25
N ASP A 17 -3.68 -4.08 8.99
CA ASP A 17 -3.72 -5.13 10.01
C ASP A 17 -3.86 -6.54 9.43
N SER A 18 -4.09 -6.65 8.12
CA SER A 18 -4.20 -7.92 7.43
C SER A 18 -2.91 -8.25 6.66
N LEU A 19 -2.12 -9.18 7.20
CA LEU A 19 -0.91 -9.67 6.54
C LEU A 19 -1.21 -10.22 5.14
N LEU A 20 -2.39 -10.85 4.97
CA LEU A 20 -2.84 -11.36 3.67
C LEU A 20 -3.03 -10.22 2.66
N ALA A 21 -3.65 -9.12 3.07
CA ALA A 21 -3.86 -7.97 2.18
C ALA A 21 -2.52 -7.33 1.77
N VAL A 22 -1.59 -7.19 2.72
CA VAL A 22 -0.24 -6.68 2.43
C VAL A 22 0.50 -7.60 1.47
N ASN A 23 0.45 -8.91 1.69
CA ASN A 23 1.07 -9.89 0.80
C ASN A 23 0.44 -9.93 -0.60
N LEU A 24 -0.87 -9.70 -0.74
CA LEU A 24 -1.51 -9.63 -2.05
C LEU A 24 -1.06 -8.40 -2.86
N VAL A 25 -0.85 -7.28 -2.17
CA VAL A 25 -0.43 -6.02 -2.77
C VAL A 25 1.07 -5.98 -3.07
N LEU A 26 1.91 -6.49 -2.17
CA LEU A 26 3.37 -6.54 -2.34
C LEU A 26 3.86 -7.77 -3.13
N GLY A 27 3.14 -8.88 -3.05
CA GLY A 27 3.49 -10.13 -3.72
C GLY A 27 3.07 -10.20 -5.18
N PRO A 28 3.24 -11.36 -5.84
CA PRO A 28 2.80 -11.57 -7.22
C PRO A 28 1.27 -11.46 -7.34
N LEU A 29 0.78 -10.95 -8.48
CA LEU A 29 -0.66 -10.88 -8.74
C LEU A 29 -1.18 -12.26 -9.13
N ASP A 30 -2.06 -12.83 -8.30
CA ASP A 30 -2.82 -14.01 -8.67
C ASP A 30 -4.06 -13.59 -9.48
N VAL A 31 -4.06 -13.92 -10.78
CA VAL A 31 -5.13 -13.59 -11.73
C VAL A 31 -6.43 -14.37 -11.49
N LEU A 32 -6.38 -15.51 -10.79
CA LEU A 32 -7.56 -16.31 -10.44
C LEU A 32 -8.23 -15.82 -9.15
N HIS A 33 -7.59 -14.89 -8.44
CA HIS A 33 -8.13 -14.34 -7.21
C HIS A 33 -9.37 -13.50 -7.47
N LYS A 34 -10.42 -13.66 -6.66
CA LYS A 34 -11.68 -12.91 -6.77
C LYS A 34 -11.49 -11.38 -6.84
N TYR A 35 -10.44 -10.88 -6.19
CA TYR A 35 -10.11 -9.47 -6.13
C TYR A 35 -8.95 -9.06 -7.06
N ALA A 36 -8.53 -9.92 -8.00
CA ALA A 36 -7.43 -9.65 -8.92
C ALA A 36 -7.54 -8.28 -9.64
N PRO A 37 -8.73 -7.85 -10.14
CA PRO A 37 -8.85 -6.53 -10.78
C PRO A 37 -8.57 -5.37 -9.82
N ILE A 38 -8.98 -5.51 -8.55
CA ILE A 38 -8.79 -4.48 -7.52
C ILE A 38 -7.30 -4.42 -7.14
N ILE A 39 -6.67 -5.58 -6.95
CA ILE A 39 -5.24 -5.67 -6.60
C ILE A 39 -4.39 -5.12 -7.74
N ALA A 40 -4.73 -5.43 -9.00
CA ALA A 40 -4.07 -4.86 -10.17
C ALA A 40 -4.17 -3.33 -10.18
N HIS A 41 -5.38 -2.78 -9.96
CA HIS A 41 -5.59 -1.33 -9.89
C HIS A 41 -4.77 -0.68 -8.75
N ILE A 42 -4.65 -1.34 -7.60
CA ILE A 42 -3.81 -0.85 -6.49
C ILE A 42 -2.33 -0.87 -6.89
N LYS A 43 -1.85 -1.92 -7.56
CA LYS A 43 -0.47 -2.02 -8.03
C LYS A 43 -0.14 -0.97 -9.09
N GLU A 44 -1.04 -0.70 -10.02
CA GLU A 44 -0.89 0.39 -10.98
C GLU A 44 -0.80 1.75 -10.28
N LEU A 45 -1.64 1.98 -9.27
CA LEU A 45 -1.54 3.19 -8.45
C LEU A 45 -0.18 3.25 -7.76
N LEU A 46 0.29 2.16 -7.13
CA LEU A 46 1.61 2.10 -6.47
C LEU A 46 2.79 2.41 -7.42
N GLN A 47 2.64 2.14 -8.71
CA GLN A 47 3.66 2.41 -9.73
C GLN A 47 3.66 3.86 -10.25
N GLN A 48 2.74 4.71 -9.82
CA GLN A 48 2.76 6.13 -10.18
C GLN A 48 3.97 6.86 -9.57
N SER A 49 4.19 8.12 -9.98
CA SER A 49 5.29 8.99 -9.55
C SER A 49 5.14 9.57 -8.13
N TRP A 50 4.72 8.73 -7.17
CA TRP A 50 4.64 9.00 -5.74
C TRP A 50 5.33 7.88 -4.95
N SER A 51 5.89 8.21 -3.79
CA SER A 51 6.46 7.25 -2.86
C SER A 51 5.35 6.66 -2.00
N VAL A 52 5.14 5.35 -2.12
CA VAL A 52 4.15 4.63 -1.31
C VAL A 52 4.83 3.47 -0.59
N CYS A 53 4.75 3.47 0.74
CA CYS A 53 5.12 2.34 1.57
C CYS A 53 3.88 1.61 2.05
N VAL A 54 3.86 0.29 1.89
CA VAL A 54 2.81 -0.58 2.44
C VAL A 54 3.42 -1.42 3.55
N CYS A 55 2.89 -1.28 4.75
CA CYS A 55 3.36 -2.00 5.93
C CYS A 55 2.23 -2.80 6.55
N HIS A 56 2.58 -3.99 7.03
CA HIS A 56 1.70 -4.74 7.92
C HIS A 56 1.94 -4.31 9.35
N SER A 57 0.88 -3.94 10.06
CA SER A 57 0.95 -3.80 11.52
C SER A 57 -0.40 -3.97 12.16
N MET A 58 -0.38 -4.64 13.31
CA MET A 58 -1.51 -4.78 14.21
C MET A 58 -1.71 -3.50 15.06
N SER A 59 -0.72 -2.60 15.09
CA SER A 59 -0.72 -1.35 15.87
C SER A 59 -0.26 -0.16 14.99
N ALA A 60 -1.03 0.92 14.95
CA ALA A 60 -0.68 2.10 14.15
C ALA A 60 0.59 2.81 14.64
N HIS A 61 0.95 2.61 15.92
CA HIS A 61 2.07 3.30 16.57
C HIS A 61 3.44 2.85 16.01
N ASP A 62 3.58 1.55 15.73
CA ASP A 62 4.86 0.98 15.27
C ASP A 62 5.20 1.41 13.81
N CYS A 63 4.19 1.69 12.99
CA CYS A 63 4.40 2.04 11.58
C CYS A 63 4.89 3.46 11.35
N VAL A 64 4.46 4.40 12.19
CA VAL A 64 4.86 5.81 12.04
C VAL A 64 6.36 5.95 12.26
N ASN A 65 6.92 5.20 13.23
CA ASN A 65 8.36 5.16 13.46
C ASN A 65 9.13 4.56 12.26
N ALA A 66 8.62 3.49 11.65
CA ALA A 66 9.27 2.88 10.48
C ALA A 66 9.32 3.84 9.28
N PHE A 67 8.28 4.63 9.06
CA PHE A 67 8.23 5.61 7.96
C PHE A 67 9.10 6.85 8.21
N HIS A 68 9.20 7.31 9.47
CA HIS A 68 10.09 8.41 9.86
C HIS A 68 11.58 8.06 9.72
N TYR A 69 11.95 6.78 9.81
CA TYR A 69 13.34 6.32 9.62
C TYR A 69 13.74 6.13 8.15
N GLN A 70 12.79 6.10 7.21
CA GLN A 70 13.07 5.91 5.78
C GLN A 70 13.06 7.20 4.95
N ASN A 71 12.80 8.37 5.57
CA ASN A 71 12.83 9.68 4.91
C ASN A 71 13.97 10.55 5.42
#